data_AF-A0A7U5Y4M1-F1
#
_entry.id   AF-A0A7U5Y4M1-F1
#
_cell.length_a   1.000
_cell.length_b   1.000
_cell.length_c   1.000
_cell.angle_alpha   90.00
_cell.angle_beta   90.00
_cell.angle_gamma   90.00
#
_symmetry.space_group_name_H-M   'P 1'
#
loop_
_entity.id
_entity.type
_entity.pdbx_description
1 polymer ?
#
loop_
_entity_poly.entity_id
_entity_poly.type
_entity_poly.pdbx_seq_one_letter_code
_entity_poly.pdbx_strand_id
1 'polypeptide(L)'
;MSKESLLDALGIARATLSRKVRGNLPLAPDESERVLGVQALIGQVQAMVAEAEAPEDFDAAAWMSRWLTTPLAALGGATPASYLDTVEGQKYIANLLAMAQGGAYA
;
A
#
# COMPACT_ATOMS: atom_id res chain seq x y z
N MET A 1 7.13 -5.98 4.66
CA MET A 1 6.66 -5.37 5.92
C MET A 1 5.93 -6.39 6.78
N SER A 2 5.89 -6.18 8.11
CA SER A 2 5.09 -7.00 9.03
C SER A 2 3.63 -6.53 9.09
N LYS A 3 2.75 -7.34 9.68
CA LYS A 3 1.35 -6.95 9.97
C LYS A 3 1.28 -5.68 10.84
N GLU A 4 2.19 -5.55 11.81
CA GLU A 4 2.22 -4.40 12.72
C GLU A 4 2.58 -3.12 11.96
N SER A 5 3.62 -3.17 11.13
CA SER A 5 4.01 -2.02 10.29
C SER A 5 2.91 -1.61 9.30
N LEU A 6 2.14 -2.58 8.77
CA LEU A 6 0.99 -2.28 7.92
C LEU A 6 -0.12 -1.56 8.69
N LEU A 7 -0.41 -2.01 9.92
CA LEU A 7 -1.42 -1.37 10.75
C LEU A 7 -1.05 0.06 11.11
N ASP A 8 0.22 0.29 11.45
CA ASP A 8 0.73 1.63 11.71
C ASP A 8 0.63 2.53 10.46
N ALA A 9 1.02 2.00 9.28
CA ALA A 9 0.91 2.72 8.01
C ALA A 9 -0.54 3.07 7.63
N LEU A 10 -1.52 2.25 8.03
CA LEU A 10 -2.95 2.49 7.82
C LEU A 10 -3.58 3.37 8.91
N GLY A 11 -2.82 3.82 9.91
CA GLY A 11 -3.35 4.55 11.05
C GLY A 11 -4.30 3.72 11.94
N ILE A 12 -4.15 2.39 11.95
CA ILE A 12 -4.99 1.48 12.73
C ILE A 12 -4.20 0.98 13.93
N ALA A 13 -4.55 1.47 15.13
CA ALA A 13 -3.90 0.98 16.35
C ALA A 13 -4.09 -0.54 16.54
N ARG A 14 -3.01 -1.26 16.87
CA ARG A 14 -3.05 -2.71 17.15
C ARG A 14 -4.12 -3.10 18.19
N ALA A 15 -4.28 -2.28 19.23
CA ALA A 15 -5.29 -2.50 20.27
C ALA A 15 -6.72 -2.43 19.69
N THR A 16 -6.98 -1.49 18.77
CA THR A 16 -8.26 -1.34 18.08
C THR A 16 -8.57 -2.57 17.25
N LEU A 17 -7.61 -3.04 16.42
CA LEU A 17 -7.80 -4.25 15.62
C LEU A 17 -8.04 -5.47 16.52
N SER A 18 -7.23 -5.65 17.57
CA SER A 18 -7.33 -6.80 18.48
C SER A 18 -8.69 -6.85 19.19
N ARG A 19 -9.21 -5.68 19.61
CA ARG A 19 -10.55 -5.54 20.19
C ARG A 19 -11.64 -5.93 19.18
N LYS A 20 -11.54 -5.46 17.93
CA LYS A 20 -12.54 -5.73 16.88
C LYS A 20 -12.56 -7.21 16.50
N VAL A 21 -11.39 -7.84 16.34
CA VAL A 21 -11.28 -9.28 16.07
C VAL A 21 -11.93 -10.10 17.18
N ARG A 22 -11.65 -9.78 18.46
CA ARG A 22 -12.25 -10.51 19.61
C ARG A 22 -13.77 -10.37 19.67
N GLY A 23 -14.29 -9.20 19.29
CA GLY A 23 -15.72 -8.91 19.31
C GLY A 23 -16.45 -9.29 18.02
N ASN A 24 -15.77 -9.85 17.02
CA ASN A 24 -16.31 -10.04 15.67
C ASN A 24 -16.97 -8.75 15.11
N LEU A 25 -16.32 -7.61 15.34
CA LEU A 25 -16.80 -6.30 14.93
C LEU A 25 -16.16 -5.89 13.60
N PRO A 26 -16.91 -5.20 12.72
CA PRO A 26 -16.33 -4.66 11.49
C PRO A 26 -15.31 -3.55 11.78
N LEU A 27 -14.41 -3.33 10.83
CA LEU A 27 -13.61 -2.12 10.77
C LEU A 27 -14.54 -0.90 10.64
N ALA A 28 -14.06 0.26 11.09
CA ALA A 28 -14.80 1.49 10.83
C ALA A 28 -14.78 1.77 9.32
N PRO A 29 -15.75 2.52 8.78
CA PRO A 29 -15.80 2.79 7.34
C PRO A 29 -14.48 3.36 6.79
N ASP A 30 -13.89 4.32 7.48
CA ASP A 30 -12.62 4.96 7.11
C ASP A 30 -11.42 3.98 7.16
N GLU A 31 -11.34 3.13 8.19
CA GLU A 31 -10.32 2.08 8.27
C GLU A 31 -10.48 1.06 7.12
N SER A 32 -11.73 0.73 6.77
CA SER A 32 -12.05 -0.20 5.68
C SER A 32 -11.64 0.38 4.33
N GLU A 33 -11.94 1.66 4.10
CA GLU A 33 -11.53 2.38 2.89
C GLU A 33 -10.01 2.35 2.71
N ARG A 34 -9.25 2.60 3.79
CA ARG A 34 -7.77 2.55 3.74
C ARG A 34 -7.25 1.15 3.44
N VAL A 35 -7.86 0.10 3.99
CA VAL A 35 -7.50 -1.29 3.66
C VAL A 35 -7.80 -1.61 2.19
N LEU A 36 -8.97 -1.19 1.70
CA LEU A 36 -9.38 -1.40 0.31
C LEU A 36 -8.46 -0.66 -0.67
N GLY A 37 -8.02 0.56 -0.35
CA GLY A 37 -7.10 1.28 -1.22
C GLY A 37 -5.71 0.64 -1.28
N VAL A 38 -5.21 -0.01 -0.21
CA VAL A 38 -4.00 -0.85 -0.32
C VAL A 38 -4.22 -2.06 -1.23
N GLN A 39 -5.39 -2.70 -1.19
CA GLN A 39 -5.71 -3.76 -2.15
C GLN A 39 -5.76 -3.24 -3.59
N ALA A 40 -6.29 -2.04 -3.81
CA ALA A 40 -6.30 -1.40 -5.12
C ALA A 40 -4.88 -1.11 -5.63
N LEU A 41 -3.97 -0.65 -4.76
CA LEU A 41 -2.55 -0.46 -5.11
C LEU A 41 -1.88 -1.78 -5.53
N ILE A 42 -2.18 -2.89 -4.85
CA ILE A 42 -1.66 -4.22 -5.24
C ILE A 42 -2.20 -4.60 -6.62
N GLY A 43 -3.49 -4.41 -6.87
CA GLY A 43 -4.10 -4.66 -8.18
C GLY A 43 -3.49 -3.80 -9.29
N GLN A 44 -3.17 -2.54 -9.00
CA GLN A 44 -2.49 -1.66 -9.94
C GLN A 44 -1.10 -2.20 -10.32
N VAL A 45 -0.31 -2.66 -9.35
CA VAL A 45 1.00 -3.28 -9.62
C VAL A 45 0.86 -4.56 -10.45
N GLN A 46 -0.15 -5.39 -10.15
CA GLN A 46 -0.42 -6.59 -10.95
C GLN A 46 -0.72 -6.24 -12.42
N ALA A 47 -1.52 -5.21 -12.66
CA ALA A 47 -1.82 -4.73 -14.01
C ALA A 47 -0.57 -4.21 -14.73
N MET A 48 0.24 -3.38 -14.06
CA MET A 48 1.49 -2.83 -14.61
C MET A 48 2.48 -3.93 -15.04
N VAL A 49 2.53 -5.02 -14.28
CA VAL A 49 3.42 -6.16 -14.51
C VAL A 49 2.93 -7.06 -15.63
N ALA A 50 1.61 -7.28 -15.72
CA ALA A 50 1.00 -8.03 -16.80
C ALA A 50 1.23 -7.36 -18.17
N GLU A 51 1.27 -6.02 -18.22
CA GLU A 51 1.58 -5.26 -19.43
C GLU A 51 3.07 -5.32 -19.83
N ALA A 52 3.97 -5.64 -18.89
CA ALA A 52 5.42 -5.53 -19.07
C ALA A 52 6.13 -6.86 -19.43
N GLU A 53 5.39 -7.90 -19.84
CA GLU A 53 5.92 -9.26 -20.08
C GLU A 53 6.77 -9.81 -18.93
N ALA A 54 6.34 -9.54 -17.69
CA ALA A 54 7.07 -9.96 -16.50
C ALA A 54 7.01 -11.49 -16.27
N PRO A 55 7.90 -12.04 -15.41
CA PRO A 55 7.91 -13.47 -15.09
C PRO A 55 6.58 -13.97 -14.53
N GLU A 56 6.19 -15.20 -14.88
CA GLU A 56 4.94 -15.84 -14.42
C GLU A 56 4.86 -15.98 -12.89
N ASP A 57 6.00 -15.97 -12.18
CA ASP A 57 6.11 -16.12 -10.73
C ASP A 57 6.22 -14.79 -9.97
N PHE A 58 5.91 -13.66 -10.61
CA PHE A 58 5.96 -12.36 -9.95
C PHE A 58 4.92 -12.21 -8.82
N ASP A 59 5.39 -12.11 -7.59
CA ASP A 59 4.56 -11.81 -6.42
C ASP A 59 4.43 -10.28 -6.20
N ALA A 60 3.34 -9.72 -6.69
CA ALA A 60 3.02 -8.30 -6.54
C ALA A 60 2.85 -7.86 -5.08
N ALA A 61 2.32 -8.72 -4.21
CA ALA A 61 2.15 -8.40 -2.81
C ALA A 61 3.52 -8.32 -2.10
N ALA A 62 4.42 -9.28 -2.37
CA ALA A 62 5.77 -9.25 -1.84
C ALA A 62 6.59 -8.08 -2.39
N TRP A 63 6.46 -7.77 -3.68
CA TRP A 63 7.09 -6.59 -4.27
C TRP A 63 6.60 -5.30 -3.61
N MET A 64 5.27 -5.13 -3.51
CA MET A 64 4.66 -3.97 -2.86
C MET A 64 5.11 -3.85 -1.40
N SER A 65 5.18 -4.97 -0.68
CA SER A 65 5.63 -5.04 0.70
C SER A 65 7.04 -4.48 0.91
N ARG A 66 7.93 -4.65 -0.08
CA ARG A 66 9.29 -4.08 -0.07
C ARG A 66 9.26 -2.63 -0.50
N TRP A 67 8.60 -2.32 -1.62
CA TRP A 67 8.53 -0.98 -2.19
C TRP A 67 7.95 0.05 -1.22
N LEU A 68 6.88 -0.31 -0.50
CA LEU A 68 6.26 0.55 0.50
C LEU A 68 7.19 0.94 1.66
N THR A 69 8.23 0.15 1.92
CA THR A 69 9.23 0.40 2.97
C THR A 69 10.53 1.02 2.46
N THR A 70 10.65 1.23 1.14
CA THR A 70 11.83 1.81 0.52
C THR A 70 11.72 3.34 0.50
N PRO A 71 12.69 4.09 1.05
CA PRO A 71 12.76 5.54 0.89
C PRO A 71 12.86 5.93 -0.58
N LEU A 72 12.02 6.87 -1.03
CA LEU A 72 12.02 7.35 -2.42
C LEU A 72 12.46 8.82 -2.50
N ALA A 73 13.35 9.14 -3.43
CA ALA A 73 13.78 10.51 -3.68
C ALA A 73 12.61 11.42 -4.09
N ALA A 74 11.66 10.90 -4.88
CA ALA A 74 10.43 11.60 -5.28
C ALA A 74 9.53 11.97 -4.08
N LEU A 75 9.71 11.31 -2.94
CA LEU A 75 9.01 11.58 -1.68
C LEU A 75 9.91 12.33 -0.67
N GLY A 76 11.00 12.95 -1.11
CA GLY A 76 11.94 13.64 -0.22
C GLY A 76 12.65 12.71 0.78
N GLY A 77 12.80 11.43 0.43
CA GLY A 77 13.38 10.41 1.32
C GLY A 77 12.37 9.74 2.25
N ALA A 78 11.08 10.08 2.18
CA ALA A 78 10.03 9.33 2.85
C ALA A 78 9.74 8.00 2.15
N THR A 79 9.12 7.07 2.88
CA THR A 79 8.66 5.78 2.35
C THR A 79 7.21 5.91 1.87
N PRO A 80 6.76 5.20 0.82
CA PRO A 80 5.36 5.25 0.41
C PRO A 80 4.37 4.89 1.53
N ALA A 81 4.76 4.00 2.45
CA ALA A 81 3.95 3.62 3.60
C ALA A 81 3.52 4.80 4.50
N SER A 82 4.29 5.90 4.53
CA SER A 82 3.98 7.06 5.38
C SER A 82 2.81 7.90 4.87
N TYR A 83 2.23 7.54 3.72
CA TYR A 83 1.09 8.24 3.10
C TYR A 83 -0.18 7.38 3.09
N LEU A 84 -0.16 6.16 3.65
CA LEU A 84 -1.27 5.21 3.54
C LEU A 84 -2.36 5.43 4.60
N ASP A 85 -2.17 6.35 5.54
CA ASP A 85 -3.09 6.66 6.63
C ASP A 85 -4.26 7.56 6.19
N THR A 86 -4.27 7.99 4.93
CA THR A 86 -5.34 8.79 4.31
C THR A 86 -5.65 8.29 2.90
N VAL A 87 -6.90 8.47 2.46
CA VAL A 87 -7.31 8.10 1.10
C VAL A 87 -6.60 8.96 0.06
N GLU A 88 -6.40 10.24 0.34
CA GLU A 88 -5.67 11.19 -0.50
C GLU A 88 -4.20 10.78 -0.66
N GLY A 89 -3.55 10.37 0.43
CA GLY A 89 -2.18 9.88 0.38
C GLY A 89 -2.08 8.58 -0.42
N GLN A 90 -3.03 7.66 -0.30
CA GLN A 90 -3.07 6.46 -1.14
C GLN A 90 -3.24 6.77 -2.63
N LYS A 91 -4.08 7.76 -2.99
CA LYS A 91 -4.20 8.24 -4.38
C LYS A 91 -2.90 8.85 -4.89
N TYR A 92 -2.19 9.59 -4.03
CA TYR A 92 -0.88 10.15 -4.37
C TYR A 92 0.14 9.04 -4.67
N ILE A 93 0.18 7.99 -3.85
CA ILE A 93 1.03 6.81 -4.07
C ILE A 93 0.64 6.04 -5.34
N ALA A 94 -0.65 5.91 -5.63
CA ALA A 94 -1.14 5.29 -6.88
C ALA A 94 -0.64 6.04 -8.12
N ASN A 95 -0.70 7.38 -8.09
CA ASN A 95 -0.18 8.22 -9.18
C ASN A 95 1.34 8.08 -9.32
N LEU A 96 2.07 8.02 -8.20
CA LEU A 96 3.52 7.80 -8.21
C LEU A 96 3.89 6.47 -8.88
N LEU A 97 3.16 5.39 -8.59
CA LEU A 97 3.34 4.09 -9.25
C LEU A 97 3.12 4.17 -10.76
N ALA A 98 2.05 4.83 -11.19
CA ALA A 98 1.76 5.02 -12.61
C ALA A 98 2.88 5.79 -13.34
N MET A 99 3.43 6.83 -12.70
CA MET A 99 4.52 7.61 -13.28
C MET A 99 5.84 6.83 -13.31
N ALA A 100 6.07 5.92 -12.36
CA ALA A 100 7.23 5.02 -12.37
C ALA A 100 7.15 3.99 -13.52
N GLN A 101 5.96 3.51 -13.90
CA GLN A 101 5.76 2.65 -15.08
C GLN A 101 6.22 3.33 -16.37
N GLY A 102 5.93 4.62 -16.52
CA GLY A 102 6.28 5.42 -17.70
C GLY A 102 7.73 5.92 -17.74
N GLY A 103 8.56 5.57 -16.75
CA GLY A 103 9.97 6.00 -16.68
C GLY A 103 10.19 7.45 -16.23
N ALA A 104 9.17 8.13 -15.69
CA ALA A 104 9.25 9.56 -15.35
C ALA A 104 10.03 9.86 -14.05
N TYR A 105 10.38 8.83 -13.26
CA TYR A 105 11.07 8.96 -11.97
C TYR A 105 12.24 7.97 -11.77
N ALA A 106 12.83 7.46 -12.86
CA ALA A 106 14.05 6.66 -12.80
C ALA A 106 15.31 7.53 -12.58
#